data_AF-A0A3D0SGV7-F1
#
_entry.id   AF-A0A3D0SGV7-F1
#
_cell.length_a   1.000
_cell.length_b   1.000
_cell.length_c   1.000
_cell.angle_alpha   90.00
_cell.angle_beta   90.00
_cell.angle_gamma   90.00
#
_symmetry.space_group_name_H-M   'P 1'
#
loop_
_entity.id
_entity.type
_entity.pdbx_description
1 polymer ?
#
loop_
_entity_poly.entity_id
_entity_poly.type
_entity_poly.pdbx_seq_one_letter_code
_entity_poly.pdbx_strand_id
1 'polypeptide(L)'
;MADSSEKTEDPTGKRLEEARNKGQIARSRELSTTLVLVASSLMFLLFGSFIAEALFAISGRMFTLSRDETYDPTHMFSAWGVAISEVSVPVISFMLVSMIAGIYGSIALGGYNFTWYSAAPRFSKLNPLSGFKRMFGVNGLVELLKAFAKFFVIGAMALISLSLFQDEAL
;
A
#
# COMPACT_ATOMS: atom_id res chain seq x y z
N MET A 1 -33.04 -10.04 -15.96
CA MET A 1 -34.09 -9.19 -15.38
C MET A 1 -33.62 -7.76 -15.48
N ALA A 2 -34.18 -7.08 -16.49
CA ALA A 2 -33.90 -5.71 -16.86
C ALA A 2 -34.73 -4.79 -15.96
N ASP A 3 -34.06 -3.86 -15.30
CA ASP A 3 -34.61 -2.56 -14.88
C ASP A 3 -33.43 -1.66 -14.50
N SER A 4 -32.58 -1.40 -15.49
CA SER A 4 -31.63 -0.28 -15.48
C SER A 4 -32.30 0.91 -16.16
N SER A 5 -33.44 1.34 -15.60
CA SER A 5 -33.96 2.68 -15.86
C SER A 5 -32.89 3.65 -15.36
N GLU A 6 -32.07 4.13 -16.30
CA GLU A 6 -31.09 5.17 -16.05
C GLU A 6 -31.85 6.37 -15.50
N LYS A 7 -31.80 6.54 -14.17
CA LYS A 7 -32.34 7.73 -13.51
C LYS A 7 -31.52 8.90 -14.03
N THR A 8 -32.12 9.68 -14.91
CA THR A 8 -31.57 10.89 -15.55
C THR A 8 -31.42 12.06 -14.57
N GLU A 9 -31.97 11.95 -13.37
CA GLU A 9 -31.87 12.98 -12.35
C GLU A 9 -30.85 12.64 -11.26
N ASP A 10 -30.17 13.68 -10.79
CA ASP A 10 -29.22 13.60 -9.70
C ASP A 10 -29.90 13.08 -8.41
N PRO A 11 -29.21 12.24 -7.62
CA PRO A 11 -29.74 11.75 -6.36
C PRO A 11 -30.00 12.91 -5.39
N THR A 12 -31.20 12.95 -4.81
CA THR A 12 -31.55 13.92 -3.76
C THR A 12 -30.63 13.82 -2.55
N GLY A 13 -30.44 14.92 -1.81
CA GLY A 13 -29.55 14.98 -0.65
C GLY A 13 -29.82 13.88 0.41
N LYS A 14 -31.10 13.59 0.67
CA LYS A 14 -31.51 12.50 1.58
C LYS A 14 -31.02 11.13 1.11
N ARG A 15 -31.04 10.87 -0.21
CA ARG A 15 -30.59 9.59 -0.79
C ARG A 15 -29.07 9.44 -0.71
N LEU A 16 -28.32 10.54 -0.89
CA LEU A 16 -26.87 10.57 -0.70
C LEU A 16 -26.50 10.33 0.77
N GLU A 17 -27.22 10.95 1.70
CA GLU A 17 -27.01 10.77 3.14
C GLU A 17 -27.32 9.33 3.58
N GLU A 18 -28.42 8.74 3.11
CA GLU A 18 -28.74 7.32 3.36
C GLU A 18 -27.68 6.37 2.79
N ALA A 19 -27.15 6.65 1.59
CA ALA A 19 -26.06 5.86 1.00
C ALA A 19 -24.79 5.94 1.85
N ARG A 20 -24.44 7.15 2.34
CA ARG A 20 -23.34 7.35 3.30
C ARG A 20 -23.60 6.59 4.60
N ASN A 21 -24.79 6.69 5.20
CA ASN A 21 -25.13 5.96 6.44
C ASN A 21 -25.01 4.44 6.28
N LYS A 22 -25.28 3.92 5.07
CA LYS A 22 -25.08 2.50 4.74
C LYS A 22 -23.62 2.12 4.43
N GLY A 23 -22.70 3.08 4.38
CA GLY A 23 -21.28 2.92 4.12
C GLY A 23 -20.91 2.87 2.63
N GLN A 24 -21.83 3.24 1.75
CA GLN A 24 -21.59 3.34 0.32
C GLN A 24 -20.99 4.70 -0.02
N ILE A 25 -19.67 4.81 0.12
CA ILE A 25 -18.90 6.00 -0.26
C ILE A 25 -17.98 5.68 -1.42
N ALA A 26 -17.69 6.70 -2.24
CA ALA A 26 -16.74 6.56 -3.34
C ALA A 26 -15.35 6.19 -2.81
N ARG A 27 -14.74 5.17 -3.41
CA ARG A 27 -13.38 4.72 -3.09
C ARG A 27 -12.66 4.43 -4.41
N SER A 28 -11.41 4.88 -4.54
CA SER A 28 -10.53 4.46 -5.63
C SER A 28 -9.38 3.66 -5.06
N ARG A 29 -9.28 2.40 -5.48
CA ARG A 29 -8.16 1.53 -5.12
C ARG A 29 -6.86 2.05 -5.71
N GLU A 30 -6.90 2.50 -6.96
CA GLU A 30 -5.73 2.99 -7.68
C GLU A 30 -5.16 4.26 -7.03
N LEU A 31 -6.01 5.20 -6.62
CA LEU A 31 -5.55 6.42 -5.94
C LEU A 31 -4.77 6.09 -4.66
N SER A 32 -5.30 5.19 -3.84
CA SER A 32 -4.64 4.78 -2.61
C SER A 32 -3.29 4.12 -2.88
N THR A 33 -3.22 3.21 -3.86
CA THR A 33 -1.95 2.58 -4.25
C THR A 33 -0.94 3.60 -4.79
N THR A 34 -1.37 4.52 -5.66
CA THR A 34 -0.49 5.54 -6.23
C THR A 34 0.07 6.48 -5.15
N LEU A 35 -0.76 6.93 -4.21
CA LEU A 35 -0.28 7.81 -3.14
C LEU A 35 0.71 7.11 -2.22
N VAL A 36 0.49 5.83 -1.90
CA VAL A 36 1.46 5.05 -1.13
C VAL A 36 2.78 4.96 -1.88
N LEU A 37 2.75 4.59 -3.17
CA LEU A 37 3.98 4.48 -3.96
C LEU A 37 4.74 5.81 -4.04
N VAL A 38 4.04 6.91 -4.35
CA VAL A 38 4.67 8.24 -4.44
C VAL A 38 5.25 8.68 -3.09
N ALA A 39 4.50 8.52 -1.99
CA ALA A 39 4.97 8.88 -0.66
C ALA A 39 6.17 8.03 -0.23
N SER A 40 6.14 6.72 -0.48
CA SER A 40 7.26 5.82 -0.20
C SER A 40 8.49 6.17 -1.05
N SER A 41 8.32 6.50 -2.34
CA SER A 41 9.43 6.94 -3.20
C SER A 41 10.05 8.25 -2.70
N LEU A 42 9.24 9.25 -2.34
CA LEU A 42 9.74 10.50 -1.74
C LEU A 42 10.47 10.25 -0.42
N MET A 43 9.95 9.34 0.41
CA MET A 43 10.61 8.94 1.65
C MET A 43 11.98 8.32 1.38
N PHE A 44 12.11 7.45 0.38
CA PHE A 44 13.41 6.90 -0.01
C PHE A 44 14.38 7.96 -0.51
N LEU A 45 13.92 8.97 -1.25
CA LEU A 45 14.77 10.07 -1.71
C LEU A 45 15.29 10.93 -0.54
N LEU A 46 14.45 11.18 0.46
CA LEU A 46 14.79 12.06 1.59
C LEU A 46 15.52 11.33 2.73
N PHE A 47 15.18 10.06 2.97
CA PHE A 47 15.67 9.29 4.12
C PHE A 47 16.43 8.01 3.75
N GLY A 48 16.64 7.75 2.46
CA GLY A 48 17.37 6.56 1.99
C GLY A 48 18.80 6.48 2.52
N SER A 49 19.47 7.61 2.71
CA SER A 49 20.81 7.66 3.31
C SER A 49 20.82 7.11 4.73
N PHE A 50 19.87 7.51 5.59
CA PHE A 50 19.77 7.00 6.96
C PHE A 50 19.52 5.49 7.00
N ILE A 51 18.72 4.96 6.07
CA ILE A 51 18.52 3.50 5.93
C ILE A 51 19.85 2.82 5.55
N ALA A 52 20.57 3.38 4.59
CA ALA A 52 21.84 2.83 4.14
C ALA A 52 22.91 2.87 5.24
N GLU A 53 23.00 3.97 5.99
CA GLU A 53 23.90 4.13 7.14
C GLU A 53 23.59 3.12 8.25
N ALA A 54 22.30 2.96 8.60
CA ALA A 54 21.88 1.97 9.59
C ALA A 54 22.24 0.54 9.15
N LEU A 55 22.00 0.19 7.88
CA LEU A 55 22.37 -1.12 7.34
C LEU A 55 23.88 -1.33 7.33
N PHE A 56 24.67 -0.30 7.01
CA PHE A 56 26.12 -0.35 7.05
C PHE A 56 26.64 -0.56 8.49
N ALA A 57 26.11 0.20 9.46
CA ALA A 57 26.47 0.08 10.87
C ALA A 57 26.16 -1.33 11.42
N ILE A 58 24.97 -1.86 11.10
CA ILE A 58 24.57 -3.21 11.50
C ILE A 58 25.47 -4.26 10.85
N SER A 59 25.73 -4.14 9.56
CA SER A 59 26.60 -5.09 8.85
C SER A 59 28.01 -5.09 9.45
N GLY A 60 28.58 -3.92 9.71
CA GLY A 60 29.87 -3.79 10.38
C GLY A 60 29.88 -4.46 11.75
N ARG A 61 28.86 -4.19 12.58
CA ARG A 61 28.72 -4.79 13.91
C ARG A 61 28.54 -6.31 13.87
N MET A 62 27.76 -6.83 12.92
CA MET A 62 27.52 -8.27 12.78
C MET A 62 28.76 -9.02 12.28
N PHE A 63 29.65 -8.34 11.55
CA PHE A 63 30.95 -8.91 11.14
C PHE A 63 32.09 -8.66 12.12
N THR A 64 31.87 -7.90 13.19
CA THR A 64 32.85 -7.69 14.27
C THR A 64 32.36 -8.32 15.57
N LEU A 65 32.88 -9.51 15.86
CA LEU A 65 32.63 -10.21 17.13
C LEU A 65 33.77 -9.92 18.11
N SER A 66 33.41 -9.58 19.34
CA SER A 66 34.36 -9.54 20.44
C SER A 66 34.72 -10.96 20.89
N ARG A 67 35.83 -11.12 21.63
CA ARG A 67 36.18 -12.41 22.22
C ARG A 67 35.07 -12.91 23.13
N ASP A 68 34.52 -12.05 23.98
CA ASP A 68 33.48 -12.42 24.94
C ASP A 68 32.21 -12.94 24.23
N GLU A 69 31.84 -12.34 23.09
CA GLU A 69 30.73 -12.79 22.23
C GLU A 69 30.98 -14.12 21.52
N THR A 70 32.25 -14.51 21.36
CA THR A 70 32.61 -15.79 20.74
C THR A 70 32.50 -16.95 21.74
N TYR A 71 32.77 -16.70 23.02
CA TYR A 71 32.80 -17.72 24.06
C TYR A 71 31.51 -17.79 24.90
N ASP A 72 30.68 -16.74 24.89
CA ASP A 72 29.40 -16.71 25.60
C ASP A 72 28.23 -16.25 24.70
N PRO A 73 27.29 -17.14 24.35
CA PRO A 73 26.13 -16.81 23.52
C PRO A 73 25.22 -15.72 24.12
N THR A 74 25.23 -15.52 25.43
CA THR A 74 24.38 -14.49 26.08
C THR A 74 24.82 -13.08 25.70
N HIS A 75 26.10 -12.89 25.38
CA HIS A 75 26.65 -11.60 24.96
C HIS A 75 26.28 -11.27 23.50
N MET A 76 25.85 -12.26 22.70
CA MET A 76 25.36 -12.05 21.33
C MET A 76 24.06 -11.24 21.27
N PHE A 77 23.23 -11.26 22.33
CA PHE A 77 22.00 -10.46 22.39
C PHE A 77 22.28 -8.95 22.42
N SER A 78 23.47 -8.53 22.85
CA SER A 78 23.87 -7.11 22.81
C SER A 78 23.97 -6.59 21.36
N ALA A 79 24.39 -7.44 20.41
CA ALA A 79 24.44 -7.11 18.99
C ALA A 79 23.02 -6.90 18.40
N TRP A 80 22.03 -7.64 18.89
CA TRP A 80 20.63 -7.44 18.53
C TRP A 80 20.08 -6.11 19.05
N GLY A 81 20.49 -5.70 20.26
CA GLY A 81 20.13 -4.39 20.81
C GLY A 81 20.57 -3.25 19.89
N VAL A 82 21.81 -3.30 19.40
CA VAL A 82 22.34 -2.34 18.43
C VAL A 82 21.58 -2.41 17.11
N ALA A 83 21.31 -3.62 16.59
CA ALA A 83 20.58 -3.76 15.33
C ALA A 83 19.16 -3.17 15.41
N ILE A 84 18.45 -3.41 16.51
CA ILE A 84 17.12 -2.88 16.74
C ILE A 84 17.19 -1.35 16.88
N SER A 85 18.14 -0.80 17.64
CA SER A 85 18.23 0.65 17.81
C SER A 85 18.50 1.37 16.49
N GLU A 86 19.43 0.85 15.66
CA GLU A 86 19.81 1.47 14.39
C GLU A 86 18.70 1.38 13.33
N VAL A 87 18.02 0.23 13.19
CA VAL A 87 17.00 0.04 12.14
C VAL A 87 15.60 0.53 12.55
N SER A 88 15.29 0.59 13.85
CA SER A 88 13.94 0.91 14.32
C SER A 88 13.45 2.27 13.80
N VAL A 89 14.24 3.33 13.94
CA VAL A 89 13.86 4.68 13.51
C VAL A 89 13.56 4.76 12.02
N PRO A 90 14.48 4.40 11.10
CA PRO A 90 14.22 4.51 9.67
C PRO A 90 13.03 3.65 9.21
N VAL A 91 12.91 2.42 9.73
CA VAL A 91 11.79 1.53 9.37
C VAL A 91 10.46 2.06 9.89
N ILE A 92 10.39 2.50 11.14
CA ILE A 92 9.16 3.05 11.72
C ILE A 92 8.75 4.32 10.96
N SER A 93 9.69 5.21 10.65
CA SER A 93 9.41 6.42 9.87
C SER A 93 8.86 6.08 8.49
N PHE A 94 9.46 5.11 7.78
CA PHE A 94 8.97 4.66 6.48
C PHE A 94 7.55 4.04 6.57
N MET A 95 7.32 3.19 7.58
CA MET A 95 6.02 2.57 7.82
C MET A 95 4.95 3.61 8.15
N LEU A 96 5.27 4.61 8.97
CA LEU A 96 4.34 5.68 9.34
C LEU A 96 3.94 6.52 8.13
N VAL A 97 4.89 6.93 7.29
CA VAL A 97 4.59 7.70 6.07
C VAL A 97 3.72 6.87 5.12
N SER A 98 4.08 5.61 4.90
CA SER A 98 3.31 4.70 4.03
C SER A 98 1.89 4.45 4.57
N MET A 99 1.75 4.31 5.90
CA MET A 99 0.45 4.17 6.56
C MET A 99 -0.40 5.44 6.38
N ILE A 100 0.17 6.63 6.62
CA ILE A 100 -0.54 7.91 6.46
C ILE A 100 -0.99 8.07 5.01
N ALA A 101 -0.12 7.80 4.04
CA ALA A 101 -0.45 7.86 2.61
C ALA A 101 -1.57 6.88 2.24
N GLY A 102 -1.55 5.66 2.79
CA GLY A 102 -2.59 4.65 2.56
C GLY A 102 -3.94 5.04 3.15
N ILE A 103 -3.95 5.53 4.39
CA ILE A 103 -5.14 6.04 5.06
C ILE A 103 -5.70 7.22 4.27
N TYR A 104 -4.86 8.21 3.97
CA TYR A 104 -5.25 9.41 3.24
C TYR A 104 -5.79 9.07 1.86
N GLY A 105 -5.09 8.23 1.09
CA GLY A 105 -5.54 7.81 -0.24
C GLY A 105 -6.85 7.01 -0.21
N SER A 106 -7.13 6.29 0.87
CA SER A 106 -8.41 5.62 1.05
C SER A 106 -9.54 6.63 1.27
N ILE A 107 -9.33 7.67 2.10
CA ILE A 107 -10.36 8.66 2.47
C ILE A 107 -10.45 9.87 1.53
N ALA A 108 -9.45 10.12 0.67
CA ALA A 108 -9.34 11.34 -0.14
C ALA A 108 -10.55 11.58 -1.07
N LEU A 109 -11.17 10.53 -1.62
CA LEU A 109 -12.32 10.63 -2.51
C LEU A 109 -13.66 10.69 -1.78
N GLY A 110 -13.93 9.70 -0.94
CA GLY A 110 -15.25 9.52 -0.29
C GLY A 110 -15.38 10.19 1.07
N GLY A 111 -14.29 10.80 1.56
CA GLY A 111 -14.19 11.32 2.91
C GLY A 111 -14.12 10.23 3.98
N TYR A 112 -14.12 10.68 5.23
CA TYR A 112 -14.27 9.82 6.40
C TYR A 112 -15.76 9.57 6.68
N ASN A 113 -16.12 8.30 6.89
CA ASN A 113 -17.48 7.90 7.21
C ASN A 113 -17.48 6.62 8.05
N PHE A 114 -17.90 6.74 9.31
CA PHE A 114 -17.95 5.62 10.26
C PHE A 114 -19.38 5.10 10.38
N THR A 115 -19.59 3.80 10.10
CA THR A 115 -20.92 3.18 10.19
C THR A 115 -20.84 1.72 10.64
N TRP A 116 -21.57 1.41 11.71
CA TRP A 116 -21.74 0.04 12.21
C TRP A 116 -22.47 -0.86 11.21
N TYR A 117 -23.30 -0.28 10.34
CA TYR A 117 -24.07 -1.04 9.35
C TYR A 117 -23.17 -1.76 8.34
N SER A 118 -22.02 -1.17 7.95
CA SER A 118 -21.05 -1.83 7.06
C SER A 118 -20.16 -2.85 7.76
N ALA A 119 -19.94 -2.71 9.08
CA ALA A 119 -19.16 -3.64 9.88
C ALA A 119 -19.94 -4.92 10.25
N ALA A 120 -21.28 -4.87 10.23
CA ALA A 120 -22.12 -6.03 10.51
C ALA A 120 -21.88 -7.17 9.50
N PRO A 121 -21.81 -8.45 9.95
CA PRO A 121 -21.65 -9.59 9.06
C PRO A 121 -22.87 -9.71 8.14
N ARG A 122 -22.63 -9.81 6.83
CA ARG A 122 -23.69 -10.00 5.83
C ARG A 122 -23.47 -11.28 5.04
N PHE A 123 -24.33 -12.28 5.26
CA PHE A 123 -24.29 -13.55 4.54
C PHE A 123 -24.40 -13.39 3.02
N SER A 124 -25.07 -12.33 2.55
CA SER A 124 -25.15 -12.01 1.11
C SER A 124 -23.79 -11.72 0.46
N LYS A 125 -22.79 -11.25 1.22
CA LYS A 125 -21.41 -11.03 0.72
C LYS A 125 -20.61 -12.34 0.61
N LEU A 126 -21.04 -13.42 1.25
CA LEU A 126 -20.36 -14.73 1.27
C LEU A 126 -20.86 -15.68 0.18
N ASN A 127 -21.87 -15.30 -0.61
CA ASN A 127 -22.41 -16.16 -1.66
C ASN A 127 -21.36 -16.38 -2.79
N PRO A 128 -20.93 -17.63 -3.05
CA PRO A 128 -19.91 -17.91 -4.07
C PRO A 128 -20.38 -17.59 -5.48
N LEU A 129 -21.68 -17.75 -5.80
CA LEU A 129 -22.22 -17.51 -7.13
C LEU A 129 -22.14 -16.03 -7.52
N SER A 130 -22.43 -15.12 -6.58
CA SER A 130 -22.28 -13.67 -6.81
C SER A 130 -20.81 -13.26 -6.89
N GLY A 131 -19.93 -13.97 -6.16
CA GLY A 131 -18.47 -13.87 -6.27
C GLY A 131 -17.98 -14.20 -7.67
N PHE A 132 -18.35 -15.36 -8.22
CA PHE A 132 -17.99 -15.79 -9.58
C PHE A 132 -18.47 -14.79 -10.64
N LYS A 133 -19.73 -14.32 -10.55
CA LYS A 133 -20.25 -13.31 -11.48
C LYS A 133 -19.47 -11.99 -11.40
N ARG A 134 -18.97 -11.60 -10.22
CA ARG A 134 -18.14 -10.40 -10.06
C ARG A 134 -16.74 -10.60 -10.62
N MET A 135 -16.16 -11.79 -10.50
CA MET A 135 -14.82 -12.13 -10.98
C MET A 135 -14.75 -12.30 -12.50
N PHE A 136 -15.74 -12.97 -13.11
CA PHE A 136 -15.76 -13.29 -14.54
C PHE A 136 -16.77 -12.43 -15.34
N GLY A 137 -17.37 -11.42 -14.71
CA GLY A 137 -18.25 -10.46 -15.38
C GLY A 137 -17.48 -9.28 -16.01
N VAL A 138 -18.23 -8.29 -16.50
CA VAL A 138 -17.70 -7.06 -17.12
C VAL A 138 -16.69 -6.36 -16.21
N ASN A 139 -16.96 -6.32 -14.91
CA ASN A 139 -16.05 -5.73 -13.92
C ASN A 139 -14.68 -6.43 -13.92
N GLY A 140 -14.66 -7.77 -13.97
CA GLY A 140 -13.42 -8.53 -14.03
C GLY A 140 -12.63 -8.25 -15.30
N LEU A 141 -13.31 -8.16 -16.46
CA LEU A 141 -12.67 -7.82 -17.73
C LEU A 141 -12.06 -6.41 -17.70
N VAL A 142 -12.77 -5.42 -17.15
CA VAL A 142 -12.27 -4.04 -17.01
C VAL A 142 -11.06 -3.99 -16.07
N GLU A 143 -11.07 -4.72 -14.95
CA GLU A 143 -9.91 -4.83 -14.07
C GLU A 143 -8.71 -5.49 -14.76
N LEU A 144 -8.94 -6.54 -15.57
CA LEU A 144 -7.89 -7.20 -16.34
C LEU A 144 -7.24 -6.23 -17.35
N LEU A 145 -8.05 -5.47 -18.09
CA LEU A 145 -7.55 -4.47 -19.03
C LEU A 145 -6.72 -3.38 -18.32
N LYS A 146 -7.20 -2.88 -17.18
CA LYS A 146 -6.43 -1.95 -16.35
C LYS A 146 -5.12 -2.55 -15.85
N ALA A 147 -5.11 -3.84 -15.50
CA ALA A 147 -3.90 -4.53 -15.06
C ALA A 147 -2.86 -4.64 -16.20
N PHE A 148 -3.28 -5.01 -17.41
CA PHE A 148 -2.39 -5.01 -18.57
C PHE A 148 -1.88 -3.61 -18.91
N ALA A 149 -2.74 -2.61 -18.91
CA ALA A 149 -2.32 -1.22 -19.15
C ALA A 149 -1.25 -0.79 -18.13
N LYS A 150 -1.47 -1.05 -16.84
CA LYS A 150 -0.48 -0.79 -15.78
C LYS A 150 0.83 -1.55 -16.00
N PHE A 151 0.74 -2.83 -16.37
CA PHE A 151 1.91 -3.65 -16.66
C PHE A 151 2.76 -3.06 -17.80
N PHE A 152 2.13 -2.67 -18.91
CA PHE A 152 2.84 -2.07 -20.04
C PHE A 152 3.44 -0.71 -19.68
N VAL A 153 2.72 0.13 -18.93
CA VAL A 153 3.24 1.43 -18.48
C VAL A 153 4.46 1.24 -17.58
N ILE A 154 4.37 0.38 -16.56
CA ILE A 154 5.49 0.12 -15.63
C ILE A 154 6.65 -0.52 -16.39
N GLY A 155 6.39 -1.52 -17.24
CA GLY A 155 7.41 -2.20 -18.04
C GLY A 155 8.14 -1.25 -18.99
N ALA A 156 7.40 -0.41 -19.72
CA ALA A 156 7.99 0.60 -20.60
C ALA A 156 8.84 1.61 -19.81
N MET A 157 8.33 2.10 -18.68
CA MET A 157 9.09 3.03 -17.83
C MET A 157 10.36 2.39 -17.26
N ALA A 158 10.31 1.12 -16.87
CA ALA A 158 11.47 0.39 -16.38
C ALA A 158 12.52 0.22 -17.49
N LEU A 159 12.11 -0.14 -18.71
CA LEU A 159 13.01 -0.26 -19.86
C LEU A 159 13.64 1.09 -20.24
N ILE A 160 12.84 2.16 -20.27
CA ILE A 160 13.32 3.51 -20.54
C ILE A 160 14.35 3.91 -19.47
N SER A 161 14.02 3.75 -18.19
CA SER A 161 14.93 4.05 -17.08
C SER A 161 16.25 3.29 -17.21
N LEU A 162 16.18 1.98 -17.46
CA LEU A 162 17.37 1.15 -17.64
C LEU A 162 18.23 1.61 -18.82
N SER A 163 17.62 1.95 -19.96
CA SER A 163 18.36 2.45 -21.13
C SER A 163 18.97 3.83 -20.93
N LEU A 164 18.36 4.69 -20.10
CA LEU A 164 18.85 6.03 -19.80
C LEU A 164 20.02 6.00 -18.81
N PHE A 165 19.95 5.12 -17.82
CA PHE A 165 20.94 5.04 -16.72
C PHE A 165 21.95 3.90 -16.90
N GLN A 166 21.93 3.18 -18.03
CA GLN A 166 22.88 2.09 -18.31
C GLN A 166 24.35 2.54 -18.22
N ASP A 167 24.64 3.77 -18.64
CA ASP A 167 26.00 4.32 -18.67
C ASP A 167 26.50 4.76 -17.29
N GLU A 168 25.60 5.02 -16.33
CA GLU A 168 25.93 5.33 -14.93
C GLU A 168 26.04 4.08 -14.04
N ALA A 169 25.45 2.96 -14.49
CA ALA A 169 25.38 1.71 -13.73
C ALA A 169 26.59 0.78 -13.93
N LEU A 170 27.45 1.06 -14.91
CA LEU A 170 28.69 0.32 -15.23
C LEU A 170 29.93 1.12 -14.84
#